data_AF-A0A3S0RG40-F1
#
_entry.id   AF-A0A3S0RG40-F1
#
_cell.length_a   1.000
_cell.length_b   1.000
_cell.length_c   1.000
_cell.angle_alpha   90.00
_cell.angle_beta   90.00
_cell.angle_gamma   90.00
#
_symmetry.space_group_name_H-M   'P 1'
#
loop_
_entity.id
_entity.type
_entity.pdbx_description
1 polymer ?
#
loop_
_entity_poly.entity_id
_entity_poly.type
_entity_poly.pdbx_seq_one_letter_code
_entity_poly.pdbx_strand_id
1 'polypeptide(L)'
;MTPLLQRSLLAFAALGLAFAGVLLVLGLGQPLGWGLVALGLPLAGALALAGDHLGAGFGPTLRRRATALSRQTQPWLWLLALYLLLKVPVPLWPDGFMVLATLSTAALFASALLWAAERVGWARALGAAALCFGGGFAAEYLGSRTGIPFGDYTYAGAPGPTLLGVPLLVPLGWFALTLAALRLGGGRPLLAALLLVAWDVGLEPLMTAQGFWTWHDSKPLWAGAPLQNFLGWWAVGGALAWAVTRLTPELLRRERGPDLSWAYLTELFMLPGGLLLLGQPVAAGVTLVAMGTAALLARALAPSPARVAA
;
A
#
# COMPACT_ATOMS: atom_id res chain seq x y z
N MET A 1 3.02 -13.86 33.43
CA MET A 1 2.99 -13.29 32.06
C MET A 1 2.39 -14.33 31.13
N THR A 2 1.39 -13.99 30.30
CA THR A 2 0.78 -14.98 29.38
C THR A 2 1.75 -15.34 28.25
N PRO A 3 1.65 -16.55 27.65
CA PRO A 3 2.51 -16.92 26.51
C PRO A 3 2.43 -15.94 25.34
N LEU A 4 1.23 -15.41 25.07
CA LEU A 4 1.03 -14.38 24.06
C LEU A 4 1.77 -13.08 24.41
N LEU A 5 1.62 -12.59 25.64
CA LEU A 5 2.28 -11.36 26.07
C LEU A 5 3.81 -11.51 26.02
N GLN A 6 4.34 -12.64 26.48
CA GLN A 6 5.78 -12.92 26.45
C GLN A 6 6.36 -12.85 25.04
N ARG A 7 5.81 -13.63 24.10
CA ARG A 7 6.32 -13.69 22.73
C ARG A 7 6.15 -12.36 21.99
N SER A 8 5.07 -11.61 22.28
CA SER A 8 4.85 -10.27 21.74
C SER A 8 5.89 -9.27 22.24
N LEU A 9 6.16 -9.23 23.56
CA LEU A 9 7.17 -8.33 24.12
C LEU A 9 8.57 -8.61 23.55
N LEU A 10 8.96 -9.89 23.43
CA LEU A 10 10.23 -10.28 22.83
C LEU A 10 10.31 -9.91 21.34
N ALA A 11 9.24 -10.11 20.59
CA ALA A 11 9.17 -9.70 19.19
C ALA A 11 9.29 -8.17 19.05
N PHE A 12 8.61 -7.40 19.90
CA PHE A 12 8.72 -5.94 19.92
C PHE A 12 10.12 -5.46 20.31
N ALA A 13 10.78 -6.13 21.25
CA ALA A 13 12.17 -5.81 21.59
C ALA A 13 13.10 -6.03 20.38
N ALA A 14 12.92 -7.13 19.63
CA ALA A 14 13.68 -7.38 18.40
C ALA A 14 13.36 -6.39 17.26
N LEU A 15 12.10 -5.96 17.13
CA LEU A 15 11.73 -4.84 16.24
C LEU A 15 12.39 -3.53 16.68
N GLY A 16 12.48 -3.29 17.99
CA GLY A 16 13.19 -2.14 18.56
C GLY A 16 14.68 -2.15 18.20
N LEU A 17 15.32 -3.31 18.17
CA LEU A 17 16.70 -3.46 17.67
C LEU A 17 16.82 -3.09 16.19
N ALA A 18 15.90 -3.56 15.35
CA ALA A 18 15.88 -3.19 13.94
C ALA A 18 15.67 -1.68 13.76
N PHE A 19 14.74 -1.08 14.52
CA PHE A 19 14.48 0.36 14.48
C PHE A 19 15.69 1.18 14.96
N ALA A 20 16.36 0.76 16.04
CA ALA A 20 17.61 1.37 16.46
C ALA A 20 18.68 1.27 15.35
N GLY A 21 18.75 0.14 14.65
CA GLY A 21 19.59 -0.02 13.47
C GLY A 21 19.30 1.00 12.38
N VAL A 22 18.03 1.23 12.05
CA VAL A 22 17.60 2.28 11.11
C VAL A 22 18.10 3.65 11.54
N LEU A 23 17.92 4.01 12.82
CA LEU A 23 18.36 5.31 13.35
C LEU A 23 19.88 5.47 13.32
N LEU A 24 20.64 4.39 13.54
CA LEU A 24 22.11 4.43 13.45
C LEU A 24 22.59 4.66 12.01
N VAL A 25 21.92 4.06 11.03
CA VAL A 25 22.25 4.28 9.60
C VAL A 25 21.89 5.72 9.21
N LEU A 26 20.66 6.15 9.47
CA LEU A 26 20.16 7.47 9.02
C LEU A 26 20.78 8.64 9.78
N GLY A 27 20.94 8.51 11.09
CA GLY A 27 21.38 9.62 11.95
C GLY A 27 22.89 9.73 12.11
N LEU A 28 23.62 8.61 12.05
CA LEU A 28 25.05 8.57 12.36
C LEU A 28 25.92 7.94 11.26
N GLY A 29 25.32 7.47 10.15
CA GLY A 29 26.06 6.82 9.05
C GLY A 29 26.76 5.53 9.46
N GLN A 30 26.31 4.87 10.54
CA GLN A 30 27.03 3.75 11.13
C GLN A 30 26.67 2.43 10.42
N PRO A 31 27.64 1.72 9.81
CA PRO A 31 27.37 0.49 9.06
C PRO A 31 26.84 -0.64 9.95
N LEU A 32 27.13 -0.62 11.25
CA LEU A 32 26.58 -1.56 12.23
C LEU A 32 25.05 -1.58 12.25
N GLY A 33 24.41 -0.46 11.92
CA GLY A 33 22.95 -0.36 11.89
C GLY A 33 22.31 -1.35 10.90
N TRP A 34 22.97 -1.64 9.77
CA TRP A 34 22.53 -2.68 8.84
C TRP A 34 22.51 -4.08 9.46
N GLY A 35 23.51 -4.39 10.30
CA GLY A 35 23.55 -5.65 11.04
C GLY A 35 22.39 -5.78 12.03
N LEU A 36 22.03 -4.69 12.71
CA LEU A 36 20.89 -4.67 13.63
C LEU A 36 19.55 -4.85 12.91
N VAL A 37 19.38 -4.25 11.72
CA VAL A 37 18.19 -4.46 10.89
C VAL A 37 18.11 -5.90 10.40
N ALA A 38 19.21 -6.43 9.85
CA ALA A 38 19.30 -7.78 9.30
C ALA A 38 19.07 -8.87 10.37
N LEU A 39 19.44 -8.60 11.62
CA LEU A 39 19.18 -9.50 12.75
C LEU A 39 17.78 -9.30 13.33
N GLY A 40 17.39 -8.05 13.61
CA GLY A 40 16.20 -7.71 14.37
C GLY A 40 14.90 -8.11 13.67
N LEU A 41 14.81 -7.94 12.34
CA LEU A 41 13.60 -8.28 11.57
C LEU A 41 13.31 -9.80 11.56
N PRO A 42 14.24 -10.69 11.15
CA PRO A 42 14.01 -12.13 11.24
C PRO A 42 13.80 -12.62 12.68
N LEU A 43 14.56 -12.06 13.63
CA LEU A 43 14.44 -12.40 15.04
C LEU A 43 13.06 -12.04 15.60
N ALA A 44 12.50 -10.90 15.23
CA ALA A 44 11.15 -10.51 15.61
C ALA A 44 10.10 -11.53 15.12
N GLY A 45 10.22 -12.00 13.87
CA GLY A 45 9.34 -13.04 13.35
C GLY A 45 9.48 -14.37 14.10
N ALA A 46 10.72 -14.79 14.39
CA ALA A 46 10.98 -16.02 15.13
C ALA A 46 10.47 -15.94 16.58
N LEU A 47 10.66 -14.80 17.25
CA LEU A 47 10.17 -14.56 18.60
C LEU A 47 8.65 -14.39 18.64
N ALA A 48 8.02 -13.78 17.63
CA ALA A 48 6.57 -13.72 17.54
C ALA A 48 5.94 -15.11 17.46
N LEU A 49 6.62 -16.06 16.82
CA LEU A 49 6.18 -17.43 16.69
C LEU A 49 6.52 -18.29 17.92
N ALA A 50 7.70 -18.15 18.52
CA ALA A 50 8.22 -19.11 19.50
C ALA A 50 8.86 -18.49 20.75
N GLY A 51 8.74 -17.18 20.97
CA GLY A 51 9.35 -16.49 22.12
C GLY A 51 8.81 -16.91 23.49
N ASP A 52 7.69 -17.62 23.54
CA ASP A 52 7.14 -18.27 24.73
C ASP A 52 7.79 -19.63 25.05
N HIS A 53 8.62 -20.18 24.15
CA HIS A 53 9.35 -21.44 24.33
C HIS A 53 10.83 -21.24 24.02
N LEU A 54 11.58 -20.62 24.94
CA LEU A 54 13.02 -20.42 24.78
C LEU A 54 13.82 -21.70 25.09
N GLY A 55 15.13 -21.69 24.77
CA GLY A 55 16.01 -22.84 24.99
C GLY A 55 15.72 -24.01 24.05
N ALA A 56 15.77 -25.24 24.57
CA ALA A 56 15.60 -26.46 23.76
C ALA A 56 14.24 -26.57 23.04
N GLY A 57 13.20 -25.91 23.56
CA GLY A 57 11.86 -25.92 22.97
C GLY A 57 11.65 -24.96 21.79
N PHE A 58 12.61 -24.06 21.52
CA PHE A 58 12.45 -22.97 20.57
C PHE A 58 12.35 -23.46 19.13
N GLY A 59 13.35 -24.21 18.66
CA GLY A 59 13.39 -24.72 17.28
C GLY A 59 12.16 -25.57 16.90
N PRO A 60 11.77 -26.58 17.71
CA PRO A 60 10.58 -27.39 17.44
C PRO A 60 9.28 -26.56 17.40
N THR A 61 9.13 -25.60 18.31
CA THR A 61 7.93 -24.74 18.37
C THR A 61 7.88 -23.78 17.20
N LEU A 62 9.01 -23.16 16.85
CA LEU A 62 9.14 -22.29 15.70
C LEU A 62 8.76 -23.03 14.42
N ARG A 63 9.34 -24.21 14.17
CA ARG A 63 9.03 -25.00 12.97
C ARG A 63 7.54 -25.39 12.91
N ARG A 64 6.96 -25.86 14.02
CA ARG A 64 5.54 -26.23 14.10
C ARG A 64 4.61 -25.05 13.81
N ARG A 65 4.82 -23.90 14.47
CA ARG A 65 3.98 -22.72 14.30
C ARG A 65 4.21 -22.01 12.97
N ALA A 66 5.44 -21.99 12.44
CA ALA A 66 5.72 -21.50 11.09
C ALA A 66 4.99 -22.35 10.04
N THR A 67 5.04 -23.68 10.16
CA THR A 67 4.31 -24.59 9.23
C THR A 67 2.81 -24.38 9.32
N ALA A 68 2.27 -24.23 10.53
CA ALA A 68 0.85 -23.95 10.75
C ALA A 68 0.44 -22.60 10.13
N LEU A 69 1.24 -21.54 10.34
CA LEU A 69 1.03 -20.22 9.74
C LEU A 69 1.03 -20.33 8.21
N SER A 70 2.06 -20.94 7.61
CA SER A 70 2.14 -21.10 6.15
C SER A 70 0.97 -21.87 5.56
N ARG A 71 0.40 -22.84 6.27
CA ARG A 71 -0.77 -23.61 5.82
C ARG A 71 -2.10 -22.86 5.98
N GLN A 72 -2.19 -21.93 6.92
CA GLN A 72 -3.42 -21.21 7.24
C GLN A 72 -3.50 -19.84 6.56
N THR A 73 -2.36 -19.26 6.19
CA THR A 73 -2.28 -17.96 5.52
C THR A 73 -2.52 -18.11 4.02
N GLN A 74 -3.50 -17.38 3.49
CA GLN A 74 -3.77 -17.34 2.06
C GLN A 74 -2.57 -16.77 1.26
N PRO A 75 -2.29 -17.26 0.05
CA PRO A 75 -1.16 -16.79 -0.77
C PRO A 75 -1.09 -15.27 -0.97
N TRP A 76 -2.24 -14.61 -1.18
CA TRP A 76 -2.28 -13.17 -1.39
C TRP A 76 -1.83 -12.36 -0.17
N LEU A 77 -1.99 -12.88 1.06
CA LEU A 77 -1.51 -12.22 2.28
C LEU A 77 0.01 -12.20 2.35
N TRP A 78 0.69 -13.24 1.85
CA TRP A 78 2.15 -13.23 1.76
C TRP A 78 2.66 -12.16 0.81
N LEU A 79 1.96 -11.93 -0.30
CA LEU A 79 2.28 -10.86 -1.24
C LEU A 79 1.96 -9.47 -0.65
N LEU A 80 0.90 -9.34 0.13
CA LEU A 80 0.59 -8.10 0.86
C LEU A 80 1.64 -7.82 1.96
N ALA A 81 2.14 -8.86 2.63
CA ALA A 81 3.25 -8.74 3.57
C ALA A 81 4.54 -8.34 2.85
N LEU A 82 4.83 -8.93 1.68
CA LEU A 82 5.97 -8.55 0.85
C LEU A 82 5.88 -7.09 0.39
N TYR A 83 4.69 -6.64 -0.03
CA TYR A 83 4.41 -5.25 -0.37
C TYR A 83 4.83 -4.28 0.73
N LEU A 84 4.46 -4.59 1.98
CA LEU A 84 4.84 -3.82 3.16
C LEU A 84 6.34 -3.89 3.41
N LEU A 85 6.91 -5.09 3.41
CA LEU A 85 8.32 -5.31 3.74
C LEU A 85 9.26 -4.61 2.76
N LEU A 86 8.92 -4.53 1.47
CA LEU A 86 9.71 -3.84 0.45
C LEU A 86 9.78 -2.32 0.67
N LYS A 87 8.89 -1.74 1.49
CA LYS A 87 8.95 -0.31 1.86
C LYS A 87 9.91 -0.03 3.01
N VAL A 88 10.24 -1.03 3.83
CA VAL A 88 11.09 -0.84 5.03
C VAL A 88 12.50 -0.36 4.68
N PRO A 89 13.19 -0.88 3.64
CA PRO A 89 14.53 -0.44 3.29
C PRO A 89 14.59 0.93 2.60
N VAL A 90 13.45 1.50 2.17
CA VAL A 90 13.42 2.70 1.32
C VAL A 90 14.19 3.89 1.91
N PRO A 91 14.00 4.26 3.20
CA PRO A 91 14.77 5.36 3.79
C PRO A 91 16.27 5.08 3.84
N LEU A 92 16.65 3.81 3.95
CA LEU A 92 18.04 3.36 4.08
C LEU A 92 18.76 3.23 2.73
N TRP A 93 18.02 3.09 1.64
CA TRP A 93 18.56 2.93 0.29
C TRP A 93 17.84 3.81 -0.72
N PRO A 94 18.11 5.14 -0.71
CA PRO A 94 17.47 6.09 -1.62
C PRO A 94 17.65 5.72 -3.10
N ASP A 95 18.86 5.32 -3.51
CA ASP A 95 19.14 4.89 -4.89
C ASP A 95 18.31 3.67 -5.31
N GLY A 96 17.88 2.85 -4.36
CA GLY A 96 17.03 1.68 -4.57
C GLY A 96 15.54 1.98 -4.56
N PHE A 97 15.11 3.23 -4.29
CA PHE A 97 13.70 3.62 -4.16
C PHE A 97 12.85 3.07 -5.29
N MET A 98 13.32 3.21 -6.53
CA MET A 98 12.58 2.83 -7.72
C MET A 98 12.33 1.34 -7.83
N VAL A 99 13.38 0.55 -7.59
CA VAL A 99 13.31 -0.92 -7.64
C VAL A 99 12.37 -1.39 -6.54
N LEU A 100 12.50 -0.84 -5.33
CA LEU A 100 11.65 -1.16 -4.20
C LEU A 100 10.18 -0.73 -4.44
N ALA A 101 9.94 0.46 -4.98
CA ALA A 101 8.59 0.96 -5.29
C ALA A 101 7.93 0.11 -6.38
N THR A 102 8.67 -0.25 -7.43
CA THR A 102 8.17 -1.10 -8.51
C THR A 102 7.87 -2.51 -8.02
N LEU A 103 8.80 -3.14 -7.29
CA LEU A 103 8.60 -4.48 -6.72
C LEU A 103 7.47 -4.50 -5.68
N SER A 104 7.38 -3.46 -4.85
CA SER A 104 6.30 -3.29 -3.87
C SER A 104 4.97 -3.23 -4.62
N THR A 105 4.83 -2.35 -5.61
CA THR A 105 3.59 -2.20 -6.37
C THR A 105 3.23 -3.46 -7.17
N ALA A 106 4.22 -4.17 -7.72
CA ALA A 106 4.01 -5.46 -8.37
C ALA A 106 3.52 -6.54 -7.38
N ALA A 107 4.08 -6.58 -6.16
CA ALA A 107 3.61 -7.48 -5.10
C ALA A 107 2.18 -7.15 -4.67
N LEU A 108 1.83 -5.86 -4.59
CA LEU A 108 0.46 -5.41 -4.31
C LEU A 108 -0.51 -5.81 -5.43
N PHE A 109 -0.13 -5.60 -6.69
CA PHE A 109 -0.92 -6.02 -7.85
C PHE A 109 -1.17 -7.53 -7.84
N ALA A 110 -0.12 -8.33 -7.62
CA ALA A 110 -0.22 -9.77 -7.55
C ALA A 110 -1.07 -10.24 -6.35
N SER A 111 -0.95 -9.56 -5.20
CA SER A 111 -1.82 -9.78 -4.04
C SER A 111 -3.29 -9.55 -4.39
N ALA A 112 -3.61 -8.40 -4.99
CA ALA A 112 -4.97 -8.07 -5.41
C ALA A 112 -5.52 -9.05 -6.44
N LEU A 113 -4.69 -9.49 -7.39
CA LEU A 113 -5.08 -10.44 -8.43
C LEU A 113 -5.40 -11.82 -7.84
N LEU A 114 -4.56 -12.34 -6.95
CA LEU A 114 -4.82 -13.60 -6.26
C LEU A 114 -6.06 -13.50 -5.36
N TRP A 115 -6.18 -12.42 -4.60
CA TRP A 115 -7.34 -12.17 -3.74
C TRP A 115 -8.65 -12.13 -4.54
N ALA A 116 -8.63 -11.52 -5.73
CA ALA A 116 -9.78 -11.49 -6.64
C ALA A 116 -10.03 -12.86 -7.29
N ALA A 117 -8.99 -13.54 -7.77
CA ALA A 117 -9.10 -14.85 -8.42
C ALA A 117 -9.69 -15.92 -7.48
N GLU A 118 -9.33 -15.90 -6.20
CA GLU A 118 -9.91 -16.77 -5.17
C GLU A 118 -11.44 -16.58 -5.00
N ARG A 119 -11.99 -15.42 -5.38
CA ARG A 119 -13.40 -15.04 -5.14
C ARG A 119 -14.28 -15.09 -6.38
N VAL A 120 -13.74 -14.70 -7.54
CA VAL A 120 -14.50 -14.62 -8.80
C VAL A 120 -13.93 -15.50 -9.91
N GLY A 121 -12.86 -16.25 -9.64
CA GLY A 121 -12.14 -17.03 -10.64
C GLY A 121 -11.20 -16.18 -11.50
N TRP A 122 -10.22 -16.86 -12.12
CA TRP A 122 -9.14 -16.21 -12.88
C TRP A 122 -9.63 -15.33 -14.03
N ALA A 123 -10.60 -15.79 -14.83
CA ALA A 123 -11.08 -15.04 -15.99
C ALA A 123 -11.65 -13.66 -15.59
N ARG A 124 -12.50 -13.62 -14.55
CA ARG A 124 -13.12 -12.37 -14.07
C ARG A 124 -12.12 -11.49 -13.32
N ALA A 125 -11.19 -12.09 -12.58
CA ALA A 125 -10.13 -11.36 -11.91
C ALA A 125 -9.18 -10.68 -12.91
N LEU A 126 -8.76 -11.39 -13.96
CA LEU A 126 -7.97 -10.84 -15.05
C LEU A 126 -8.74 -9.78 -15.84
N GLY A 127 -10.04 -9.97 -16.06
CA GLY A 127 -10.90 -8.95 -16.67
C GLY A 127 -10.95 -7.65 -15.86
N ALA A 128 -11.12 -7.75 -14.53
CA ALA A 128 -11.08 -6.58 -13.64
C ALA A 128 -9.69 -5.93 -13.59
N ALA A 129 -8.62 -6.74 -13.58
CA ALA A 129 -7.25 -6.25 -13.63
C ALA A 129 -6.97 -5.50 -14.93
N ALA A 130 -7.34 -6.08 -16.08
CA ALA A 130 -7.18 -5.46 -17.39
C ALA A 130 -7.98 -4.16 -17.51
N LEU A 131 -9.20 -4.12 -16.97
CA LEU A 131 -10.01 -2.91 -16.94
C LEU A 131 -9.33 -1.79 -16.16
N CYS A 132 -8.92 -2.04 -14.91
CA CYS A 132 -8.32 -1.00 -14.08
C CYS A 132 -6.91 -0.62 -14.55
N PHE A 133 -6.09 -1.60 -14.93
CA PHE A 133 -4.77 -1.36 -15.51
C PHE A 133 -4.88 -0.55 -16.79
N GLY A 134 -5.73 -1.00 -17.74
CA GLY A 134 -5.88 -0.37 -19.04
C GLY A 134 -6.55 1.00 -18.97
N GLY A 135 -7.59 1.14 -18.14
CA GLY A 135 -8.28 2.42 -17.95
C GLY A 135 -7.41 3.45 -17.22
N GLY A 136 -6.70 3.02 -16.17
CA GLY A 136 -5.71 3.86 -15.49
C GLY A 136 -4.57 4.27 -16.43
N PHE A 137 -3.98 3.30 -17.14
CA PHE A 137 -2.95 3.56 -18.15
C PHE A 137 -3.41 4.55 -19.22
N ALA A 138 -4.62 4.38 -19.76
CA ALA A 138 -5.16 5.29 -20.77
C ALA A 138 -5.35 6.71 -20.23
N ALA A 139 -5.82 6.85 -18.98
CA ALA A 139 -5.94 8.15 -18.32
C ALA A 139 -4.58 8.82 -18.10
N GLU A 140 -3.57 8.07 -17.65
CA GLU A 140 -2.20 8.57 -17.44
C GLU A 140 -1.51 8.95 -18.75
N TYR A 141 -1.69 8.12 -19.78
CA TYR A 141 -1.14 8.38 -21.10
C TYR A 141 -1.79 9.62 -21.73
N LEU A 142 -3.11 9.77 -21.61
CA LEU A 142 -3.80 10.97 -22.07
C LEU A 142 -3.39 12.20 -21.26
N GLY A 143 -3.31 12.07 -19.93
CA GLY A 143 -2.94 13.12 -18.98
C GLY A 143 -1.57 13.70 -19.30
N SER A 144 -0.55 12.85 -19.34
CA SER A 144 0.83 13.25 -19.63
C SER A 144 1.07 13.82 -21.04
N ARG A 145 0.09 13.75 -21.95
CA ARG A 145 0.20 14.25 -23.34
C ARG A 145 -0.66 15.48 -23.61
N THR A 146 -1.78 15.62 -22.91
CA THR A 146 -2.81 16.63 -23.20
C THR A 146 -3.16 17.52 -22.01
N GLY A 147 -2.71 17.13 -20.82
CA GLY A 147 -3.08 17.74 -19.56
C GLY A 147 -4.41 17.23 -18.98
N ILE A 148 -5.19 16.41 -19.71
CA ILE A 148 -6.49 15.89 -19.25
C ILE A 148 -6.35 14.40 -18.92
N PRO A 149 -6.74 13.93 -17.72
CA PRO A 149 -7.59 14.61 -16.74
C PRO A 149 -6.85 15.31 -15.58
N PHE A 150 -5.52 15.22 -15.47
CA PHE A 150 -4.82 15.53 -14.22
C PHE A 150 -4.21 16.94 -14.12
N GLY A 151 -3.95 17.63 -15.22
CA GLY A 151 -3.14 18.85 -15.26
C GLY A 151 -1.94 18.67 -16.18
N ASP A 152 -1.12 19.70 -16.36
CA ASP A 152 0.09 19.67 -17.18
C ASP A 152 1.29 19.13 -16.40
N TYR A 153 1.73 17.92 -16.76
CA TYR A 153 2.85 17.23 -16.11
C TYR A 153 3.61 16.36 -17.10
N THR A 154 4.86 16.06 -16.77
CA THR A 154 5.68 15.13 -17.55
C THR A 154 6.31 14.04 -16.69
N TYR A 155 6.37 12.84 -17.25
CA TYR A 155 7.14 11.70 -16.74
C TYR A 155 8.61 11.72 -17.22
N ALA A 156 9.15 12.89 -17.61
CA ALA A 156 10.46 12.96 -18.28
C ALA A 156 11.63 12.51 -17.40
N GLY A 157 11.51 12.65 -16.07
CA GLY A 157 12.46 12.11 -15.09
C GLY A 157 12.11 10.71 -14.60
N ALA A 158 11.00 10.13 -15.08
CA ALA A 158 10.47 8.92 -14.51
C ALA A 158 11.32 7.72 -14.92
N PRO A 159 11.78 6.94 -13.94
CA PRO A 159 12.63 5.81 -14.21
C PRO A 159 11.85 4.62 -14.81
N GLY A 160 12.53 3.84 -15.65
CA GLY A 160 11.98 2.61 -16.21
C GLY A 160 11.70 1.54 -15.15
N PRO A 161 10.83 0.56 -15.47
CA PRO A 161 10.20 0.34 -16.78
C PRO A 161 9.00 1.26 -17.04
N THR A 162 8.91 1.78 -18.27
CA THR A 162 7.77 2.61 -18.73
C THR A 162 7.04 1.92 -19.89
N LEU A 163 5.75 2.24 -20.03
CA LEU A 163 4.90 1.85 -21.15
C LEU A 163 4.45 3.14 -21.85
N LEU A 164 4.87 3.36 -23.09
CA LEU A 164 4.61 4.60 -23.84
C LEU A 164 4.94 5.89 -23.05
N GLY A 165 5.95 5.85 -22.19
CA GLY A 165 6.38 6.98 -21.34
C GLY A 165 5.72 7.03 -19.96
N VAL A 166 4.69 6.24 -19.68
CA VAL A 166 4.08 6.14 -18.35
C VAL A 166 4.79 5.07 -17.51
N PRO A 167 5.25 5.34 -16.28
CA PRO A 167 5.88 4.33 -15.42
C PRO A 167 4.96 3.17 -15.12
N LEU A 168 5.43 1.93 -15.31
CA LEU A 168 4.61 0.73 -15.21
C LEU A 168 3.99 0.53 -13.82
N LEU A 169 4.62 1.05 -12.76
CA LEU A 169 4.06 0.98 -11.41
C LEU A 169 2.69 1.70 -11.29
N VAL A 170 2.45 2.76 -12.07
CA VAL A 170 1.23 3.56 -11.98
C VAL A 170 -0.01 2.74 -12.39
N PRO A 171 -0.07 2.13 -13.60
CA PRO A 171 -1.20 1.30 -13.98
C PRO A 171 -1.31 0.00 -13.16
N LEU A 172 -0.22 -0.52 -12.59
CA LEU A 172 -0.30 -1.62 -11.61
C LEU A 172 -1.02 -1.17 -10.32
N GLY A 173 -0.72 0.03 -9.83
CA GLY A 173 -1.38 0.63 -8.67
C GLY A 173 -2.88 0.85 -8.87
N TRP A 174 -3.28 1.31 -10.05
CA TRP A 174 -4.69 1.58 -10.40
C TRP A 174 -5.60 0.38 -10.16
N PHE A 175 -5.17 -0.85 -10.42
CA PHE A 175 -5.95 -2.04 -10.10
C PHE A 175 -6.08 -2.30 -8.60
N ALA A 176 -4.95 -2.45 -7.92
CA ALA A 176 -4.95 -2.92 -6.55
C ALA A 176 -5.50 -1.89 -5.56
N LEU A 177 -5.17 -0.61 -5.76
CA LEU A 177 -5.65 0.48 -4.89
C LEU A 177 -7.13 0.73 -5.10
N THR A 178 -7.65 0.64 -6.35
CA THR A 178 -9.10 0.73 -6.61
C THR A 178 -9.85 -0.36 -5.86
N LEU A 179 -9.36 -1.62 -5.89
CA LEU A 179 -9.98 -2.71 -5.14
C LEU A 179 -9.87 -2.50 -3.62
N ALA A 180 -8.70 -2.10 -3.10
CA ALA A 180 -8.52 -1.83 -1.68
C ALA A 180 -9.44 -0.70 -1.18
N ALA A 181 -9.55 0.38 -1.94
CA ALA A 181 -10.43 1.52 -1.67
C ALA A 181 -11.90 1.13 -1.76
N LEU A 182 -12.31 0.33 -2.75
CA LEU A 182 -13.67 -0.22 -2.84
C LEU A 182 -14.02 -1.10 -1.63
N ARG A 183 -13.09 -1.95 -1.20
CA ARG A 183 -13.26 -2.80 -0.01
C ARG A 183 -13.45 -1.98 1.25
N LEU A 184 -12.56 -1.00 1.47
CA LEU A 184 -12.65 -0.12 2.62
C LEU A 184 -13.92 0.76 2.57
N GLY A 185 -14.28 1.22 1.37
CA GLY A 185 -15.46 2.02 1.08
C GLY A 185 -16.80 1.25 1.11
N GLY A 186 -16.78 -0.04 1.45
CA GLY A 186 -17.99 -0.85 1.52
C GLY A 186 -18.70 -1.03 0.17
N GLY A 187 -17.95 -1.05 -0.92
CA GLY A 187 -18.47 -1.23 -2.28
C GLY A 187 -19.08 0.02 -2.90
N ARG A 188 -18.78 1.21 -2.38
CA ARG A 188 -19.33 2.48 -2.88
C ARG A 188 -18.30 3.22 -3.75
N PRO A 189 -18.54 3.36 -5.06
CA PRO A 189 -17.55 3.95 -5.98
C PRO A 189 -17.09 5.36 -5.62
N LEU A 190 -18.01 6.25 -5.23
CA LEU A 190 -17.67 7.63 -4.89
C LEU A 190 -16.83 7.74 -3.62
N LEU A 191 -17.00 6.81 -2.68
CA LEU A 191 -16.21 6.74 -1.46
C LEU A 191 -14.84 6.09 -1.73
N ALA A 192 -14.78 5.11 -2.62
CA ALA A 192 -13.52 4.56 -3.12
C ALA A 192 -12.69 5.62 -3.85
N ALA A 193 -13.33 6.45 -4.68
CA ALA A 193 -12.71 7.59 -5.34
C ALA A 193 -12.13 8.60 -4.33
N LEU A 194 -12.89 8.92 -3.28
CA LEU A 194 -12.39 9.79 -2.21
C LEU A 194 -11.18 9.19 -1.47
N LEU A 195 -11.19 7.88 -1.21
CA LEU A 195 -10.06 7.18 -0.60
C LEU A 195 -8.81 7.22 -1.49
N LEU A 196 -8.98 7.05 -2.81
CA LEU A 196 -7.90 7.16 -3.79
C LEU A 196 -7.31 8.57 -3.82
N VAL A 197 -8.15 9.61 -3.86
CA VAL A 197 -7.71 11.02 -3.76
C VAL A 197 -6.96 11.27 -2.46
N ALA A 198 -7.46 10.74 -1.33
CA ALA A 198 -6.78 10.92 -0.05
C ALA A 198 -5.41 10.22 0.00
N TRP A 199 -5.24 9.10 -0.71
CA TRP A 199 -3.94 8.45 -0.88
C TRP A 199 -3.02 9.27 -1.82
N ASP A 200 -3.57 9.78 -2.92
CA ASP A 200 -2.86 10.63 -3.89
C ASP A 200 -2.30 11.91 -3.24
N VAL A 201 -3.04 12.55 -2.34
CA VAL A 201 -2.55 13.67 -1.52
C VAL A 201 -1.22 13.35 -0.81
N GLY A 202 -1.02 12.12 -0.36
CA GLY A 202 0.26 11.72 0.23
C GLY A 202 1.31 11.26 -0.76
N LEU A 203 0.88 10.75 -1.91
CA LEU A 203 1.74 10.30 -2.98
C LEU A 203 2.45 11.48 -3.64
N GLU A 204 1.74 12.59 -3.85
CA GLU A 204 2.21 13.77 -4.59
C GLU A 204 3.53 14.35 -4.04
N PRO A 205 3.67 14.66 -2.73
CA PRO A 205 4.94 15.14 -2.16
C PRO A 205 6.08 14.15 -2.31
N LEU A 206 5.78 12.84 -2.21
CA LEU A 206 6.79 11.79 -2.33
C LEU A 206 7.29 11.70 -3.76
N MET A 207 6.39 11.51 -4.73
CA MET A 207 6.75 11.22 -6.11
C MET A 207 7.32 12.44 -6.84
N THR A 208 6.82 13.64 -6.54
CA THR A 208 7.42 14.88 -7.04
C THR A 208 8.84 15.07 -6.51
N ALA A 209 9.07 14.82 -5.20
CA ALA A 209 10.41 14.92 -4.61
C ALA A 209 11.38 13.86 -5.15
N GLN A 210 10.87 12.67 -5.53
CA GLN A 210 11.65 11.61 -6.15
C GLN A 210 11.77 11.76 -7.68
N GLY A 211 11.21 12.82 -8.28
CA GLY A 211 11.32 13.10 -9.72
C GLY A 211 10.54 12.14 -10.62
N PHE A 212 9.54 11.43 -10.09
CA PHE A 212 8.68 10.55 -10.91
C PHE A 212 7.84 11.36 -11.89
N TRP A 213 7.36 12.53 -11.48
CA TRP A 213 6.73 13.49 -12.38
C TRP A 213 7.08 14.90 -11.99
N THR A 214 7.01 15.79 -12.98
CA THR A 214 7.17 17.22 -12.80
C THR A 214 5.92 17.92 -13.30
N TRP A 215 5.30 18.71 -12.43
CA TRP A 215 4.16 19.56 -12.75
C TRP A 215 4.61 20.88 -13.40
N HIS A 216 3.89 21.32 -14.43
CA HIS A 216 4.16 22.57 -15.17
C HIS A 216 3.03 23.60 -15.03
N ASP A 217 1.95 23.25 -14.31
CA ASP A 217 0.83 24.14 -14.07
C ASP A 217 1.22 25.43 -13.34
N SER A 218 0.71 26.56 -13.85
CA SER A 218 0.95 27.90 -13.27
C SER A 218 0.30 28.13 -11.90
N LYS A 219 -0.65 27.28 -11.50
CA LYS A 219 -1.43 27.41 -10.25
C LYS A 219 -1.45 26.08 -9.48
N PRO A 220 -0.32 25.67 -8.88
CA PRO A 220 -0.27 24.45 -8.08
C PRO A 220 -1.15 24.60 -6.83
N LEU A 221 -1.78 23.50 -6.42
CA LEU A 221 -2.54 23.39 -5.18
C LEU A 221 -1.73 22.71 -4.07
N TRP A 222 -1.13 21.56 -4.38
CA TRP A 222 -0.44 20.72 -3.40
C TRP A 222 0.71 19.95 -4.04
N ALA A 223 1.92 20.10 -3.49
CA ALA A 223 3.14 19.44 -3.98
C ALA A 223 3.39 19.59 -5.50
N GLY A 224 2.96 20.72 -6.09
CA GLY A 224 3.05 21.00 -7.51
C GLY A 224 1.77 20.66 -8.30
N ALA A 225 0.99 19.68 -7.84
CA ALA A 225 -0.23 19.26 -8.51
C ALA A 225 -1.34 20.33 -8.44
N PRO A 226 -2.06 20.62 -9.55
CA PRO A 226 -3.22 21.50 -9.55
C PRO A 226 -4.44 20.82 -8.93
N LEU A 227 -5.50 21.59 -8.64
CA LEU A 227 -6.80 21.04 -8.23
C LEU A 227 -7.35 19.99 -9.21
N GLN A 228 -7.05 20.18 -10.50
CA GLN A 228 -7.46 19.29 -11.58
C GLN A 228 -6.96 17.84 -11.35
N ASN A 229 -5.79 17.64 -10.76
CA ASN A 229 -5.24 16.31 -10.48
C ASN A 229 -6.18 15.52 -9.57
N PHE A 230 -6.55 16.11 -8.44
CA PHE A 230 -7.41 15.48 -7.45
C PHE A 230 -8.83 15.23 -7.98
N LEU A 231 -9.36 16.11 -8.82
CA LEU A 231 -10.63 15.89 -9.52
C LEU A 231 -10.52 14.77 -10.56
N GLY A 232 -9.41 14.68 -11.28
CA GLY A 232 -9.09 13.61 -12.21
C GLY A 232 -9.01 12.25 -11.51
N TRP A 233 -8.28 12.16 -10.41
CA TRP A 233 -8.21 10.97 -9.56
C TRP A 233 -9.59 10.54 -9.05
N TRP A 234 -10.40 11.50 -8.61
CA TRP A 234 -11.77 11.21 -8.18
C TRP A 234 -12.63 10.67 -9.33
N ALA A 235 -12.58 11.31 -10.50
CA ALA A 235 -13.40 10.92 -11.65
C ALA A 235 -12.99 9.57 -12.24
N VAL A 236 -11.69 9.39 -12.52
CA VAL A 236 -11.13 8.15 -13.07
C VAL A 236 -11.28 7.01 -12.06
N GLY A 237 -10.85 7.23 -10.81
CA GLY A 237 -10.97 6.23 -9.75
C GLY A 237 -12.42 5.86 -9.47
N GLY A 238 -13.34 6.81 -9.47
CA GLY A 238 -14.77 6.58 -9.33
C GLY A 238 -15.37 5.78 -10.49
N ALA A 239 -14.99 6.09 -11.73
CA ALA A 239 -15.44 5.35 -12.91
C ALA A 239 -14.94 3.91 -12.92
N LEU A 240 -13.65 3.68 -12.61
CA LEU A 240 -13.06 2.35 -12.49
C LEU A 240 -13.71 1.57 -11.34
N ALA A 241 -13.86 2.20 -10.18
CA ALA A 241 -14.51 1.59 -9.03
C ALA A 241 -15.95 1.18 -9.35
N TRP A 242 -16.71 2.07 -10.01
CA TRP A 242 -18.08 1.78 -10.44
C TRP A 242 -18.13 0.60 -11.42
N ALA A 243 -17.27 0.58 -12.43
CA ALA A 243 -17.22 -0.50 -13.39
C ALA A 243 -16.89 -1.85 -12.72
N VAL A 244 -15.95 -1.89 -11.77
CA VAL A 244 -15.68 -3.09 -10.95
C VAL A 244 -16.93 -3.54 -10.19
N THR A 245 -17.69 -2.62 -9.58
CA THR A 245 -18.93 -3.01 -8.87
C THR A 245 -19.99 -3.63 -9.78
N ARG A 246 -19.97 -3.30 -11.08
CA ARG A 246 -20.89 -3.87 -12.06
C ARG A 246 -20.43 -5.23 -12.57
N LEU A 247 -19.13 -5.40 -12.80
CA LEU A 247 -18.57 -6.61 -13.41
C LEU A 247 -18.29 -7.73 -12.40
N THR A 248 -17.90 -7.36 -11.18
CA THR A 248 -17.47 -8.28 -10.12
C THR A 248 -18.03 -7.89 -8.75
N PRO A 249 -19.36 -7.72 -8.59
CA PRO A 249 -19.97 -7.36 -7.30
C PRO A 249 -19.66 -8.35 -6.17
N GLU A 250 -19.31 -9.60 -6.47
CA GLU A 250 -18.97 -10.63 -5.50
C GLU A 250 -17.68 -10.31 -4.72
N LEU A 251 -16.77 -9.51 -5.29
CA LEU A 251 -15.60 -8.99 -4.57
C LEU A 251 -15.97 -8.09 -3.39
N LEU A 252 -17.20 -7.57 -3.37
CA LEU A 252 -17.70 -6.68 -2.35
C LEU A 252 -18.41 -7.41 -1.21
N ARG A 253 -18.56 -8.75 -1.30
CA ARG A 253 -19.16 -9.54 -0.22
C ARG A 253 -18.32 -9.40 1.05
N ARG A 254 -18.98 -9.23 2.19
CA ARG A 254 -18.31 -9.17 3.49
C ARG A 254 -17.93 -10.58 3.92
N GLU A 255 -16.71 -10.71 4.38
CA GLU A 255 -16.16 -11.95 4.93
C GLU A 255 -15.59 -11.67 6.32
N ARG A 256 -15.50 -12.71 7.15
CA ARG A 256 -14.79 -12.63 8.43
C ARG A 256 -13.30 -12.85 8.15
N GLY A 257 -12.45 -11.93 8.61
CA GLY A 257 -11.00 -12.04 8.50
C GLY A 257 -10.36 -10.88 7.73
N PRO A 258 -9.05 -10.98 7.43
CA PRO A 258 -8.36 -9.97 6.64
C PRO A 258 -8.86 -9.96 5.20
N ASP A 259 -8.95 -8.78 4.61
CA ASP A 259 -9.27 -8.56 3.20
C ASP A 259 -8.32 -7.53 2.58
N LEU A 260 -8.51 -7.22 1.30
CA LEU A 260 -7.63 -6.30 0.59
C LEU A 260 -7.68 -4.84 1.09
N SER A 261 -8.65 -4.46 1.94
CA SER A 261 -8.65 -3.11 2.55
C SER A 261 -7.42 -2.88 3.44
N TRP A 262 -6.77 -3.95 3.91
CA TRP A 262 -5.51 -3.88 4.65
C TRP A 262 -4.36 -3.25 3.84
N ALA A 263 -4.42 -3.27 2.51
CA ALA A 263 -3.47 -2.52 1.67
C ALA A 263 -3.57 -1.01 1.90
N TYR A 264 -4.80 -0.47 1.99
CA TYR A 264 -5.01 0.93 2.31
C TYR A 264 -4.54 1.28 3.72
N LEU A 265 -4.80 0.40 4.69
CA LEU A 265 -4.34 0.59 6.07
C LEU A 265 -2.82 0.53 6.20
N THR A 266 -2.17 -0.28 5.36
CA THR A 266 -0.72 -0.33 5.26
C THR A 266 -0.18 1.00 4.72
N GLU A 267 -0.79 1.57 3.68
CA GLU A 267 -0.42 2.89 3.17
C GLU A 267 -0.68 4.02 4.17
N LEU A 268 -1.81 3.97 4.89
CA LEU A 268 -2.14 4.94 5.93
C LEU A 268 -1.06 5.03 7.02
N PHE A 269 -0.32 3.95 7.26
CA PHE A 269 0.82 3.95 8.17
C PHE A 269 2.14 4.26 7.45
N MET A 270 2.43 3.57 6.35
CA MET A 270 3.74 3.60 5.70
C MET A 270 4.00 4.92 4.96
N LEU A 271 2.99 5.52 4.34
CA LEU A 271 3.18 6.73 3.52
C LEU A 271 3.48 7.96 4.40
N PRO A 272 2.69 8.29 5.45
CA PRO A 272 3.06 9.33 6.40
C PRO A 272 4.40 9.05 7.09
N GLY A 273 4.64 7.80 7.50
CA GLY A 273 5.91 7.41 8.14
C GLY A 273 7.12 7.63 7.23
N GLY A 274 7.00 7.24 5.96
CA GLY A 274 8.03 7.47 4.94
C GLY A 274 8.28 8.96 4.69
N LEU A 275 7.22 9.76 4.53
CA LEU A 275 7.33 11.22 4.38
C LEU A 275 8.03 11.87 5.59
N LEU A 276 7.72 11.43 6.81
CA LEU A 276 8.37 11.92 8.02
C LEU A 276 9.87 11.59 8.02
N LEU A 277 10.23 10.35 7.67
CA LEU A 277 11.63 9.92 7.58
C LEU A 277 12.42 10.62 6.47
N LEU A 278 11.74 11.06 5.41
CA LEU A 278 12.30 11.86 4.33
C LEU A 278 12.33 13.37 4.64
N GLY A 279 12.04 13.77 5.89
CA GLY A 279 12.11 15.16 6.31
C GLY A 279 10.94 16.03 5.83
N GLN A 280 9.80 15.43 5.49
CA GLN A 280 8.58 16.13 5.06
C GLN A 280 7.45 16.03 6.12
N PRO A 281 7.61 16.61 7.33
CA PRO A 281 6.66 16.43 8.43
C PRO A 281 5.27 17.03 8.14
N VAL A 282 5.21 18.15 7.41
CA VAL A 282 3.94 18.78 7.01
C VAL A 282 3.18 17.86 6.06
N ALA A 283 3.86 17.32 5.04
CA ALA A 283 3.26 16.36 4.11
C ALA A 283 2.79 15.11 4.86
N ALA A 284 3.61 14.56 5.77
CA ALA A 284 3.23 13.42 6.59
C ALA A 284 1.95 13.67 7.41
N GLY A 285 1.84 14.84 8.06
CA GLY A 285 0.66 15.23 8.82
C GLY A 285 -0.59 15.36 7.96
N VAL A 286 -0.49 16.06 6.82
CA VAL A 286 -1.60 16.22 5.85
C VAL A 286 -2.05 14.86 5.32
N THR A 287 -1.12 13.98 4.92
CA THR A 287 -1.42 12.62 4.45
C THR A 287 -2.17 11.82 5.51
N LEU A 288 -1.69 11.82 6.76
CA LEU A 288 -2.33 11.08 7.85
C LEU A 288 -3.76 11.58 8.11
N VAL A 289 -3.98 12.90 8.10
CA VAL A 289 -5.31 13.49 8.29
C VAL A 289 -6.22 13.17 7.11
N ALA A 290 -5.76 13.34 5.87
CA ALA A 290 -6.55 13.09 4.66
C ALA A 290 -6.98 11.62 4.57
N MET A 291 -6.01 10.69 4.61
CA MET A 291 -6.28 9.25 4.53
C MET A 291 -7.05 8.75 5.75
N GLY A 292 -6.70 9.22 6.96
CA GLY A 292 -7.38 8.84 8.20
C GLY A 292 -8.84 9.27 8.22
N THR A 293 -9.13 10.52 7.81
CA THR A 293 -10.50 11.03 7.74
C THR A 293 -11.32 10.30 6.69
N ALA A 294 -10.76 10.04 5.50
CA ALA A 294 -11.43 9.28 4.45
C ALA A 294 -11.73 7.84 4.90
N ALA A 295 -10.80 7.18 5.59
CA ALA A 295 -11.00 5.85 6.15
C ALA A 295 -12.06 5.83 7.27
N LEU A 296 -12.07 6.84 8.16
CA LEU A 296 -13.07 6.99 9.21
C LEU A 296 -14.46 7.23 8.62
N LEU A 297 -14.58 8.11 7.62
CA LEU A 297 -15.83 8.35 6.89
C LEU A 297 -16.32 7.06 6.24
N ALA A 298 -15.43 6.30 5.60
CA ALA A 298 -15.79 5.06 4.96
C ALA A 298 -16.35 4.03 5.95
N ARG A 299 -15.75 3.93 7.14
CA ARG A 299 -16.23 3.09 8.22
C ARG A 299 -17.55 3.58 8.83
N ALA A 300 -17.70 4.88 9.03
CA ALA A 300 -18.90 5.49 9.60
C ALA A 300 -20.12 5.30 8.70
N LEU A 301 -19.92 5.38 7.38
CA LEU A 301 -21.00 5.18 6.42
C LEU A 301 -21.28 3.71 6.15
N ALA A 302 -20.41 2.78 6.56
CA ALA A 302 -20.59 1.36 6.32
C ALA A 302 -21.87 0.86 7.03
N PRO A 303 -22.71 0.05 6.37
CA PRO A 303 -23.98 -0.37 6.95
C PRO A 303 -23.72 -1.17 8.24
N SER A 304 -24.42 -0.76 9.30
CA SER A 304 -24.37 -1.39 10.62
C SER A 304 -24.80 -2.87 10.50
N PRO A 305 -24.11 -3.82 11.17
CA PRO A 305 -24.43 -5.24 11.08
C PRO A 305 -25.87 -5.58 11.50
N ALA A 306 -26.55 -4.71 12.24
CA ALA A 306 -27.94 -4.90 12.68
C ALA A 306 -29.01 -4.75 11.58
N ARG A 307 -28.69 -4.24 10.38
CA ARG A 307 -29.70 -3.99 9.32
C ARG A 307 -29.79 -5.05 8.22
N VAL A 308 -29.05 -6.14 8.32
CA VAL A 308 -29.06 -7.23 7.31
C VAL A 308 -29.85 -8.46 7.80
N ALA A 309 -30.39 -8.41 9.02
CA ALA A 309 -31.17 -9.49 9.63
C ALA A 309 -32.66 -9.13 9.84
N ALA A 310 -33.17 -8.10 9.15
CA ALA A 310 -34.59 -7.72 9.15
C ALA A 310 -35.16 -7.81 7.74
#